data_AF-A0A938SMW3-F1
#
_entry.id   AF-A0A938SMW3-F1
#
_cell.length_a   1.000
_cell.length_b   1.000
_cell.length_c   1.000
_cell.angle_alpha   90.00
_cell.angle_beta   90.00
_cell.angle_gamma   90.00
#
_symmetry.space_group_name_H-M   'P 1'
#
loop_
_entity.id
_entity.type
_entity.pdbx_description
1 polymer ?
#
loop_
_entity_poly.entity_id
_entity_poly.type
_entity_poly.pdbx_seq_one_letter_code
_entity_poly.pdbx_strand_id
1 'polypeptide(L)' 'MQEGTTANVTFPSTNARDLLTELLRQRAQQMLATAIEAEVSGWIASHAHLRDENGHRQVVRSGYLPERN' A
#
# COMPACT_ATOMS: atom_id res chain seq x y z
N MET A 1 52.56 0.38 20.18
CA MET A 1 51.51 1.10 19.45
C MET A 1 50.63 0.05 18.80
N GLN A 2 49.32 0.03 19.08
CA GLN A 2 48.43 -1.07 18.69
C GLN A 2 48.13 -1.03 17.19
N GLU A 3 48.33 -2.15 16.51
CA GLU A 3 48.01 -2.36 15.10
C GLU A 3 46.48 -2.48 14.97
N GLY A 4 45.87 -1.51 14.30
CA GLY A 4 44.42 -1.50 14.06
C GLY A 4 44.04 -2.56 13.05
N THR A 5 43.60 -3.73 13.52
CA THR A 5 42.95 -4.76 12.70
C THR A 5 41.69 -4.18 12.08
N THR A 6 41.80 -3.76 10.82
CA THR A 6 40.64 -3.42 10.00
C THR A 6 40.04 -4.75 9.53
N ALA A 7 39.11 -5.30 10.32
CA ALA A 7 38.33 -6.43 9.89
C ALA A 7 37.50 -6.00 8.68
N ASN A 8 37.85 -6.49 7.49
CA ASN A 8 37.04 -6.30 6.29
C ASN A 8 35.69 -6.99 6.51
N VAL A 9 34.66 -6.18 6.75
CA VAL A 9 33.28 -6.65 6.85
C VAL A 9 32.80 -6.94 5.43
N THR A 10 32.90 -8.21 5.03
CA THR A 10 32.30 -8.69 3.78
C THR A 10 30.80 -8.78 3.97
N PHE A 11 30.06 -7.81 3.43
CA PHE A 11 28.61 -7.89 3.33
C PHE A 11 28.25 -8.89 2.23
N PRO A 12 27.32 -9.82 2.46
CA PRO A 12 26.81 -10.67 1.39
C PRO A 12 26.18 -9.76 0.33
N SER A 13 26.74 -9.74 -0.89
CA SER A 13 26.28 -8.90 -1.99
C SER A 13 25.03 -9.46 -2.68
N THR A 14 24.09 -10.03 -1.91
CA THR A 14 22.77 -10.39 -2.42
C THR A 14 22.07 -9.07 -2.74
N ASN A 15 22.23 -8.62 -3.99
CA ASN A 15 21.71 -7.40 -4.62
C ASN A 15 20.85 -6.53 -3.69
N ALA A 16 21.47 -5.69 -2.86
CA ALA A 16 20.75 -4.79 -1.95
C ALA A 16 19.74 -3.89 -2.69
N ARG A 17 19.97 -3.64 -3.99
CA ARG A 17 19.02 -3.00 -4.89
C ARG A 17 17.73 -3.78 -5.07
N ASP A 18 17.76 -5.10 -5.16
CA ASP A 18 16.58 -5.93 -5.38
C ASP A 18 15.69 -5.94 -4.13
N LEU A 19 16.29 -6.03 -2.94
CA LEU A 19 15.57 -5.98 -1.66
C LEU A 19 14.91 -4.62 -1.40
N LEU A 20 15.65 -3.52 -1.64
CA LEU A 20 15.10 -2.18 -1.45
C LEU A 20 13.99 -1.88 -2.48
N THR A 21 14.14 -2.36 -3.71
CA THR A 21 13.12 -2.21 -4.76
C THR A 21 11.84 -2.97 -4.41
N GLU A 22 11.97 -4.20 -3.91
CA GLU A 22 10.83 -4.99 -3.41
C GLU A 22 10.10 -4.25 -2.29
N LEU A 23 10.84 -3.78 -1.29
CA LEU A 23 10.27 -3.05 -0.15
C LEU A 23 9.54 -1.79 -0.60
N LEU A 24 10.16 -0.98 -1.47
CA LEU A 24 9.53 0.24 -1.99
C LEU A 24 8.25 -0.06 -2.77
N ARG A 25 8.23 -1.11 -3.59
CA ARG A 25 7.05 -1.53 -4.34
C ARG A 25 5.91 -1.96 -3.41
N GLN A 26 6.20 -2.79 -2.41
CA GLN A 26 5.22 -3.22 -1.42
C GLN A 26 4.64 -2.03 -0.65
N ARG A 27 5.49 -1.09 -0.22
CA ARG A 27 5.04 0.11 0.49
C ARG A 27 4.19 1.02 -0.40
N ALA A 28 4.59 1.22 -1.65
CA ALA A 28 3.83 2.01 -2.61
C ALA A 28 2.44 1.41 -2.89
N GLN A 29 2.35 0.08 -3.05
CA GLN A 29 1.06 -0.62 -3.19
C GLN A 29 0.16 -0.44 -1.96
N GLN A 30 0.71 -0.55 -0.76
CA GLN A 30 -0.03 -0.31 0.49
C GLN A 30 -0.54 1.14 0.60
N MET A 31 0.30 2.11 0.24
CA MET A 31 -0.08 3.53 0.22
C MET A 31 -1.20 3.79 -0.78
N LEU A 32 -1.10 3.24 -1.99
CA LEU A 32 -2.13 3.38 -3.02
C LEU A 32 -3.45 2.73 -2.59
N ALA A 33 -3.41 1.52 -2.03
CA ALA A 33 -4.59 0.85 -1.51
C ALA A 33 -5.29 1.70 -0.44
N THR A 34 -4.52 2.26 0.49
CA THR A 34 -5.06 3.14 1.55
C THR A 34 -5.70 4.40 0.97
N ALA A 35 -5.06 5.04 -0.01
CA ALA A 35 -5.59 6.23 -0.67
C ALA A 35 -6.91 5.95 -1.39
N ILE A 36 -7.00 4.83 -2.11
CA ILE A 36 -8.21 4.41 -2.82
C ILE A 36 -9.35 4.12 -1.82
N GLU A 37 -9.08 3.42 -0.72
CA GLU A 37 -10.11 3.17 0.31
C GLU A 37 -10.66 4.48 0.89
N ALA A 38 -9.77 5.44 1.17
CA ALA A 38 -10.18 6.76 1.66
C ALA A 38 -11.04 7.51 0.63
N GLU A 39 -10.66 7.49 -0.63
CA GLU A 39 -11.40 8.12 -1.73
C GLU A 39 -12.79 7.49 -1.91
N VAL A 40 -12.87 6.16 -1.98
CA VAL A 40 -14.13 5.43 -2.14
C VAL A 40 -15.05 5.68 -0.94
N SER A 41 -14.51 5.65 0.28
CA SER A 41 -15.29 5.92 1.48
C SER A 41 -15.84 7.35 1.48
N GLY A 42 -15.02 8.33 1.09
CA GLY A 42 -15.44 9.72 0.92
C GLY A 42 -16.54 9.88 -0.14
N TRP A 43 -16.40 9.19 -1.28
CA TRP A 43 -17.38 9.22 -2.36
C TRP A 43 -18.73 8.61 -1.94
N ILE A 44 -18.72 7.47 -1.25
CA ILE A 44 -19.95 6.84 -0.75
C ILE A 44 -20.62 7.75 0.28
N ALA A 45 -19.85 8.35 1.18
CA ALA A 45 -20.38 9.26 2.20
C ALA A 45 -21.03 10.49 1.58
N SER A 46 -20.42 11.11 0.56
CA SER A 46 -21.00 12.29 -0.12
C SER A 46 -22.32 11.96 -0.83
N HIS A 47 -22.50 10.73 -1.30
CA HIS A 47 -23.72 10.26 -1.98
C HIS A 47 -24.70 9.55 -1.04
N ALA A 48 -24.49 9.60 0.29
CA ALA A 48 -25.37 8.93 1.25
C ALA A 48 -26.82 9.46 1.27
N HIS A 49 -27.04 10.66 0.72
CA HIS A 49 -28.35 11.29 0.55
C HIS A 49 -29.14 10.73 -0.64
N LEU A 50 -28.47 10.08 -1.61
CA LEU A 50 -29.12 9.45 -2.75
C LEU A 50 -29.78 8.15 -2.30
N ARG A 51 -31.11 8.19 -2.17
CA ARG A 51 -31.93 7.05 -1.77
C ARG A 51 -32.92 6.68 -2.86
N ASP A 52 -33.27 5.41 -2.93
CA ASP A 52 -34.38 4.93 -3.76
C ASP A 52 -35.73 5.21 -3.08
N GLU A 53 -36.83 4.85 -3.76
CA GLU A 53 -38.20 4.99 -3.27
C GLU A 53 -38.46 4.17 -1.98
N ASN A 54 -37.66 3.13 -1.75
CA ASN A 54 -37.72 2.27 -0.57
C ASN A 54 -36.82 2.76 0.57
N GLY A 55 -36.08 3.86 0.38
CA GLY A 55 -35.19 4.46 1.36
C GLY A 55 -33.78 3.85 1.45
N HIS A 56 -33.41 2.93 0.54
CA HIS A 56 -32.07 2.36 0.45
C HIS A 56 -31.09 3.30 -0.24
N ARG A 57 -29.81 3.29 0.19
CA ARG A 57 -28.76 4.04 -0.50
C ARG A 57 -28.52 3.46 -1.89
N GLN A 58 -28.51 4.32 -2.90
CA GLN A 58 -28.22 3.92 -4.27
C GLN A 58 -26.73 3.63 -4.51
N VAL A 59 -25.84 4.24 -3.71
CA VAL A 59 -24.39 4.05 -3.82
C VAL A 59 -23.87 3.28 -2.60
N VAL A 60 -23.26 2.12 -2.85
CA VAL A 60 -22.68 1.24 -1.84
C VAL A 60 -21.36 0.64 -2.33
N ARG A 61 -20.51 0.15 -1.42
CA ARG A 61 -19.25 -0.51 -1.79
C ARG A 61 -19.52 -1.93 -2.28
N SER A 62 -19.15 -2.23 -3.53
CA SER A 62 -19.33 -3.55 -4.18
C SER A 62 -18.21 -4.56 -3.82
N GLY A 63 -17.67 -4.52 -2.60
CA GLY A 63 -16.58 -5.41 -2.16
C GLY A 63 -15.19 -5.04 -2.69
N TYR A 64 -14.25 -5.99 -2.64
CA TYR A 64 -12.85 -5.83 -3.04
C TYR A 64 -12.51 -6.68 -4.27
N LEU A 65 -11.67 -6.14 -5.15
CA LEU A 65 -11.06 -6.89 -6.24
C LEU A 65 -9.82 -7.64 -5.73
N PRO A 66 -9.46 -8.79 -6.34
CA PRO A 66 -8.22 -9.48 -6.01
C PRO A 66 -6.99 -8.60 -6.30
N GLU A 67 -5.90 -8.89 -5.59
CA GLU A 67 -4.61 -8.27 -5.82
C GLU A 67 -4.16 -8.45 -7.27
N ARG A 68 -3.64 -7.37 -7.88
CA ARG A 68 -3.14 -7.40 -9.26
C ARG A 68 -1.67 -7.80 -9.22
N ASN A 69 -1.35 -8.93 -9.86
CA ASN A 69 0.03 -9.37 -10.12
C ASN A 69 0.69 -8.51 -11.20
#